data_AF-A0A969KML5-F1
#
_entry.id   AF-A0A969KML5-F1
#
_cell.length_a   1.000
_cell.length_b   1.000
_cell.length_c   1.000
_cell.angle_alpha   90.00
_cell.angle_beta   90.00
_cell.angle_gamma   90.00
#
_symmetry.space_group_name_H-M   'P 1'
#
loop_
_entity.id
_entity.type
_entity.pdbx_description
1 polymer ?
#
loop_
_entity_poly.entity_id
_entity_poly.type
_entity_poly.pdbx_seq_one_letter_code
_entity_poly.pdbx_strand_id
1 'polypeptide(L)'
;MPKQTLSGSLDEQCEFLYALAVEKMRQGNFTGAVHLLREIVKHAPDYRDASELLAEAKQRKSSQTFLLMAALVGAALFVAIGSVVGVANDLLFFVFMFVGGLVGYGVGNLLNSYRNVQYPSR
;
A
#
# COMPACT_ATOMS: atom_id res chain seq x y z
N MET A 1 -25.04 5.04 19.25
CA MET A 1 -23.69 5.44 19.70
C MET A 1 -23.64 6.95 19.73
N PRO A 2 -23.33 7.60 20.87
CA PRO A 2 -23.28 9.05 20.95
C PRO A 2 -22.14 9.56 20.07
N LYS A 3 -22.47 10.46 19.13
CA LYS A 3 -21.47 11.18 18.34
C LYS A 3 -20.83 12.20 19.27
N GLN A 4 -19.69 11.84 19.87
CA GLN A 4 -18.84 12.81 20.56
C GLN A 4 -18.39 13.83 19.52
N THR A 5 -19.03 15.00 19.53
CA THR A 5 -18.56 16.17 18.81
C THR A 5 -17.19 16.51 19.37
N LEU A 6 -16.14 16.33 18.56
CA LEU A 6 -14.77 16.76 18.85
C LEU A 6 -14.74 18.29 18.95
N SER A 7 -15.20 18.84 20.07
CA SER A 7 -15.10 20.26 20.44
C SER A 7 -13.86 20.50 21.30
N GLY A 8 -12.80 19.76 21.01
CA GLY A 8 -11.52 19.86 21.71
C GLY A 8 -10.57 20.83 21.02
N SER A 9 -9.56 21.29 21.76
CA SER A 9 -8.45 22.05 21.18
C SER A 9 -7.82 21.31 19.99
N LEU A 10 -7.06 22.02 19.14
CA LEU A 10 -6.33 21.41 18.02
C LEU A 10 -5.53 20.17 18.49
N ASP A 11 -4.95 20.25 19.68
CA ASP A 11 -4.16 19.19 20.29
C ASP A 11 -4.98 17.96 20.66
N GLU A 12 -6.19 18.13 21.21
CA GLU A 12 -7.10 17.01 21.53
C GLU A 12 -7.57 16.27 20.28
N GLN A 13 -7.83 17.03 19.20
CA GLN A 13 -8.18 16.44 17.91
C GLN A 13 -7.00 15.66 17.32
N CYS A 14 -5.79 16.24 17.36
CA CYS A 14 -4.58 15.57 16.90
C CYS A 14 -4.30 14.30 17.73
N GLU A 15 -4.50 14.34 19.04
CA GLU A 15 -4.32 13.18 19.93
C GLU A 15 -5.27 12.04 19.56
N PHE A 16 -6.56 12.36 19.39
CA PHE A 16 -7.56 11.37 19.00
C PHE A 16 -7.23 10.73 17.64
N LEU A 17 -6.92 11.55 16.64
CA LEU A 17 -6.55 11.08 15.30
C LEU A 17 -5.27 10.25 15.34
N TYR A 18 -4.30 10.65 16.17
CA TYR A 18 -3.02 9.96 16.33
C TYR A 18 -3.23 8.56 16.92
N ALA A 19 -3.95 8.45 18.03
CA ALA A 19 -4.26 7.17 18.66
C ALA A 19 -5.01 6.23 17.70
N LEU A 20 -6.00 6.77 16.97
CA LEU A 20 -6.76 5.98 15.99
C LEU A 20 -5.87 5.55 14.81
N ALA A 21 -4.96 6.40 14.34
CA ALA A 21 -4.05 6.05 13.26
C ALA A 21 -3.09 4.92 13.65
N VAL A 22 -2.50 4.99 14.84
CA VAL A 22 -1.62 3.93 15.37
C VAL A 22 -2.37 2.60 15.47
N GLU A 23 -3.62 2.63 15.95
CA GLU A 23 -4.46 1.44 16.01
C GLU A 23 -4.76 0.87 14.60
N LYS A 24 -5.03 1.74 13.61
CA LYS A 24 -5.19 1.33 12.22
C LYS A 24 -3.92 0.73 11.62
N MET A 25 -2.74 1.25 11.97
CA MET A 25 -1.45 0.67 11.56
C MET A 25 -1.24 -0.72 12.17
N ARG A 26 -1.56 -0.90 13.47
CA ARG A 26 -1.50 -2.21 14.16
C ARG A 26 -2.43 -3.25 13.52
N GLN A 27 -3.61 -2.83 13.09
CA GLN A 27 -4.57 -3.68 12.36
C GLN A 27 -4.15 -3.96 10.90
N GLY A 28 -3.02 -3.42 10.42
CA GLY A 28 -2.60 -3.52 9.02
C GLY A 28 -3.43 -2.68 8.04
N ASN A 29 -4.35 -1.86 8.56
CA ASN A 29 -5.18 -0.93 7.78
C ASN A 29 -4.42 0.38 7.51
N PHE A 30 -3.37 0.28 6.68
CA PHE A 30 -2.53 1.42 6.34
C PHE A 30 -3.28 2.49 5.54
N THR A 31 -4.33 2.14 4.79
CA THR A 31 -5.17 3.12 4.10
C THR A 31 -5.85 4.06 5.09
N GLY A 32 -6.52 3.51 6.11
CA GLY A 32 -7.15 4.31 7.17
C GLY A 32 -6.14 5.15 7.95
N ALA A 33 -4.99 4.57 8.30
CA ALA A 33 -3.91 5.29 8.98
C ALA A 33 -3.40 6.49 8.17
N VAL A 34 -3.14 6.31 6.86
CA VAL A 34 -2.69 7.40 5.98
C VAL A 34 -3.70 8.54 5.91
N HIS A 35 -5.00 8.24 5.93
CA HIS A 35 -6.03 9.29 5.93
C HIS A 35 -6.00 10.11 7.22
N LEU A 36 -5.91 9.45 8.38
CA LEU A 36 -5.88 10.11 9.68
C LEU A 36 -4.61 10.93 9.89
N LEU A 37 -3.44 10.35 9.61
CA LEU A 37 -2.13 11.02 9.78
C LEU A 37 -1.97 12.20 8.83
N ARG A 38 -2.56 12.14 7.62
CA ARG A 38 -2.56 13.27 6.69
C ARG A 38 -3.32 14.47 7.24
N GLU A 39 -4.41 14.23 7.94
CA GLU A 39 -5.19 15.32 8.55
C GLU A 39 -4.40 15.98 9.68
N ILE A 40 -3.71 15.18 10.51
CA ILE A 40 -2.79 15.69 11.54
C ILE A 40 -1.69 16.55 10.90
N VAL A 41 -0.93 16.01 9.94
CA VAL A 41 0.21 16.73 9.33
C VAL A 41 -0.23 17.99 8.59
N LYS A 42 -1.44 18.03 8.05
CA LYS A 42 -2.00 19.22 7.38
C LYS A 42 -2.26 20.36 8.36
N HIS A 43 -2.66 20.06 9.59
CA HIS A 43 -3.08 21.04 10.59
C HIS A 43 -2.01 21.32 11.66
N ALA A 44 -1.16 20.32 11.95
CA ALA A 44 -0.06 20.37 12.90
C ALA A 44 1.10 19.50 12.38
N PRO A 45 1.93 20.02 11.45
CA PRO A 45 3.01 19.26 10.81
C PRO A 45 4.10 18.78 11.78
N ASP A 46 4.29 19.49 12.90
CA ASP A 46 5.26 19.18 13.95
C ASP A 46 4.63 18.39 15.11
N TYR A 47 3.41 17.86 14.94
CA TYR A 47 2.75 17.08 15.98
C TYR A 47 3.41 15.70 16.11
N ARG A 48 4.26 15.56 17.13
CA ARG A 48 4.99 14.32 17.45
C ARG A 48 5.74 13.77 16.22
N ASP A 49 5.63 12.47 15.99
CA ASP A 49 6.16 11.69 14.88
C ASP A 49 5.11 11.46 13.77
N ALA A 50 4.01 12.24 13.73
CA ALA A 50 2.91 12.01 12.77
C ALA A 50 3.36 12.09 11.30
N SER A 51 4.37 12.91 10.99
CA SER A 51 4.96 13.02 9.65
C SER A 51 5.76 11.76 9.28
N GLU A 52 6.52 11.20 10.22
CA GLU A 52 7.27 9.96 10.08
C GLU A 52 6.32 8.76 9.94
N LEU A 53 5.32 8.65 10.81
CA LEU A 53 4.28 7.63 10.74
C LEU A 53 3.48 7.71 9.43
N LEU A 54 3.23 8.92 8.91
CA LEU A 54 2.57 9.09 7.61
C LEU A 54 3.42 8.51 6.47
N ALA A 55 4.74 8.74 6.50
CA ALA A 55 5.67 8.18 5.53
C ALA A 55 5.70 6.65 5.62
N GLU A 56 5.79 6.11 6.84
CA GLU A 56 5.78 4.67 7.10
C GLU A 56 4.47 4.02 6.62
N ALA A 57 3.31 4.58 7.00
CA ALA A 57 2.01 4.08 6.59
C ALA A 57 1.83 4.10 5.06
N LYS A 58 2.32 5.15 4.38
CA LYS A 58 2.34 5.20 2.90
C LYS A 58 3.22 4.11 2.30
N GLN A 59 4.40 3.87 2.87
CA GLN A 59 5.32 2.84 2.40
C GLN A 59 4.68 1.45 2.55
N ARG A 60 4.16 1.12 3.74
CA ARG A 60 3.51 -0.18 4.00
C ARG A 60 2.27 -0.39 3.13
N LYS A 61 1.44 0.64 2.94
CA LYS A 61 0.31 0.60 1.99
C LYS A 61 0.78 0.31 0.56
N SER A 62 1.82 1.00 0.10
CA SER A 62 2.36 0.78 -1.24
C SER A 62 2.88 -0.64 -1.40
N SER A 63 3.61 -1.19 -0.42
CA SER A 63 4.10 -2.57 -0.45
C SER A 63 2.98 -3.60 -0.58
N GLN A 64 1.86 -3.42 0.13
CA GLN A 64 0.71 -4.33 0.05
C GLN A 64 0.13 -4.40 -1.37
N THR A 65 -0.05 -3.25 -2.03
CA THR A 65 -0.67 -3.21 -3.37
C THR A 65 0.34 -3.48 -4.49
N PHE A 66 1.62 -3.17 -4.30
CA PHE A 66 2.64 -3.24 -5.35
C PHE A 66 2.82 -4.65 -5.90
N LEU A 67 2.93 -5.67 -5.04
CA LEU A 67 3.15 -7.05 -5.49
C LEU A 67 1.96 -7.59 -6.28
N LEU A 68 0.74 -7.25 -5.86
CA LEU A 68 -0.48 -7.63 -6.57
C LEU A 68 -0.54 -6.96 -7.95
N MET A 69 -0.21 -5.67 -8.02
CA MET A 69 -0.19 -4.95 -9.29
C MET A 69 0.93 -5.47 -10.21
N ALA A 70 2.10 -5.79 -9.67
CA ALA A 70 3.20 -6.36 -10.44
C ALA A 70 2.80 -7.72 -11.06
N ALA A 71 2.12 -8.58 -10.28
CA ALA A 71 1.59 -9.84 -10.80
C ALA A 71 0.55 -9.61 -11.91
N LEU A 72 -0.41 -8.70 -11.71
CA LEU A 72 -1.43 -8.39 -12.71
C LEU A 72 -0.82 -7.85 -14.02
N VAL A 73 0.16 -6.96 -13.92
CA VAL A 73 0.88 -6.41 -15.08
C VAL A 73 1.64 -7.52 -15.80
N GLY A 74 2.37 -8.37 -15.06
CA GLY A 74 3.09 -9.51 -15.66
C GLY A 74 2.15 -10.46 -16.40
N ALA A 75 0.99 -10.79 -15.81
CA ALA A 75 -0.03 -11.61 -16.45
C ALA A 75 -0.57 -10.98 -17.73
N ALA A 76 -0.92 -9.69 -17.69
CA ALA A 76 -1.45 -8.97 -18.85
C ALA A 76 -0.42 -8.88 -20.00
N LEU A 77 0.85 -8.64 -19.68
CA LEU A 77 1.93 -8.59 -20.68
C LEU A 77 2.13 -9.94 -21.38
N PHE A 78 2.15 -11.04 -20.63
CA PHE A 78 2.30 -12.38 -21.21
C PHE A 78 1.12 -12.78 -22.10
N VAL A 79 -0.12 -12.44 -21.71
CA VAL A 79 -1.30 -12.65 -22.55
C VAL A 79 -1.20 -11.82 -23.84
N ALA A 80 -0.77 -10.56 -23.76
CA ALA A 80 -0.60 -9.70 -24.93
C ALA A 80 0.50 -10.22 -25.89
N ILE A 81 1.58 -10.81 -25.35
CA ILE A 81 2.61 -11.47 -26.17
C ILE A 81 2.01 -12.71 -26.85
N GLY A 82 1.27 -13.55 -26.12
CA GLY A 82 0.63 -14.74 -26.66
C GLY A 82 -0.35 -14.43 -27.80
N SER A 83 -1.07 -13.30 -27.71
CA SER A 83 -1.99 -12.87 -28.77
C SER A 83 -1.26 -12.41 -30.03
N VAL A 84 -0.16 -11.66 -29.88
CA VAL A 84 0.66 -11.21 -31.03
C VAL A 84 1.37 -12.37 -31.73
N VAL A 85 1.77 -13.41 -31.00
CA VAL A 85 2.41 -14.61 -31.56
C VAL A 85 1.38 -15.55 -32.23
N GLY A 86 0.08 -15.23 -32.15
CA GLY A 86 -0.97 -15.98 -32.83
C GLY A 86 -1.28 -17.33 -32.17
N VAL A 87 -1.17 -17.40 -30.85
CA VAL A 87 -1.43 -18.65 -30.12
C VAL A 87 -2.91 -19.00 -30.23
N ALA A 88 -3.22 -20.06 -30.97
CA ALA A 88 -4.59 -20.43 -31.33
C ALA A 88 -5.36 -21.20 -30.23
N ASN A 89 -4.71 -21.51 -29.10
CA ASN A 89 -5.30 -22.34 -28.05
C ASN A 89 -5.61 -21.51 -26.79
N ASP A 90 -6.88 -21.43 -26.44
CA ASP A 90 -7.38 -20.74 -25.26
C ASP A 90 -6.75 -21.26 -23.95
N LEU A 91 -6.43 -22.56 -23.88
CA LEU A 91 -5.74 -23.15 -22.73
C LEU A 91 -4.35 -22.51 -22.51
N LEU A 92 -3.64 -22.17 -23.59
CA LEU A 92 -2.32 -21.57 -23.51
C LEU A 92 -2.37 -20.13 -22.98
N PHE A 93 -3.47 -19.40 -23.20
CA PHE A 93 -3.64 -18.08 -22.59
C PHE A 93 -3.75 -18.15 -21.07
N PHE A 94 -4.41 -19.17 -20.51
CA PHE A 94 -4.43 -19.39 -19.06
C PHE A 94 -3.03 -19.72 -18.52
N VAL A 95 -2.25 -20.51 -19.26
CA VAL A 95 -0.85 -20.79 -18.91
C VAL A 95 -0.01 -19.52 -18.95
N PHE A 96 -0.12 -18.69 -19.99
CA PHE A 96 0.60 -17.42 -20.07
C PHE A 96 0.19 -16.43 -18.98
N MET A 97 -1.10 -16.34 -18.66
CA MET A 97 -1.59 -15.51 -17.56
C MET A 97 -0.97 -15.95 -16.23
N PHE A 98 -0.92 -17.26 -15.96
CA PHE A 98 -0.34 -17.79 -14.73
C PHE A 98 1.17 -17.56 -14.67
N VAL A 99 1.90 -17.89 -15.74
CA VAL A 99 3.35 -17.67 -15.84
C VAL A 99 3.70 -16.20 -15.72
N GLY A 100 3.01 -15.33 -16.46
CA GLY A 100 3.20 -13.89 -16.40
C GLY A 100 2.92 -13.33 -15.01
N GLY A 101 1.89 -13.82 -14.34
CA GLY A 101 1.58 -13.47 -12.96
C GLY A 101 2.72 -13.81 -11.99
N LEU A 102 3.27 -15.03 -12.09
CA LEU A 102 4.41 -15.47 -11.29
C LEU A 102 5.68 -14.66 -11.56
N VAL A 103 5.98 -14.39 -12.83
CA VAL A 103 7.13 -13.55 -13.23
C VAL A 103 6.96 -12.14 -12.69
N GLY A 104 5.78 -11.54 -12.86
CA GLY A 104 5.46 -10.21 -12.35
C GLY A 104 5.60 -10.13 -10.83
N TYR A 105 5.08 -11.12 -10.11
CA TYR A 105 5.24 -11.21 -8.65
C TYR A 105 6.71 -11.34 -8.25
N GLY A 106 7.48 -12.21 -8.91
CA GLY A 106 8.91 -12.41 -8.62
C GLY A 106 9.74 -11.14 -8.82
N VAL A 107 9.55 -10.45 -9.95
CA VAL A 107 10.20 -9.16 -10.23
C VAL A 107 9.75 -8.09 -9.23
N GLY A 108 8.45 -8.01 -8.93
CA GLY A 108 7.92 -7.09 -7.92
C GLY A 108 8.51 -7.34 -6.53
N ASN A 109 8.65 -8.60 -6.14
CA ASN A 109 9.23 -8.97 -4.85
C ASN A 109 10.71 -8.58 -4.77
N LEU A 110 11.46 -8.79 -5.85
CA LEU A 110 12.86 -8.38 -5.95
C LEU A 110 13.00 -6.85 -5.85
N LEU A 111 12.17 -6.07 -6.56
CA LEU A 111 12.19 -4.61 -6.46
C LEU A 111 11.80 -4.11 -5.07
N ASN A 112 10.80 -4.76 -4.44
CA ASN A 112 10.36 -4.40 -3.10
C ASN A 112 11.42 -4.73 -2.03
N SER A 113 12.22 -5.80 -2.22
CA SER A 113 13.32 -6.13 -1.30
C SER A 113 14.40 -5.04 -1.31
N TYR A 114 14.79 -4.52 -2.47
CA TYR A 114 15.73 -3.40 -2.57
C TYR A 114 15.18 -2.13 -1.90
N ARG A 115 13.87 -1.85 -2.03
CA ARG A 115 13.24 -0.69 -1.37
C ARG A 115 13.21 -0.80 0.15
N ASN A 116 13.01 -2.00 0.69
CA ASN A 116 12.96 -2.22 2.14
C ASN A 116 14.35 -2.26 2.79
N VAL A 117 15.41 -2.64 2.07
CA VAL A 117 16.79 -2.62 2.57
C VAL A 117 17.28 -1.18 2.83
N GLN A 118 16.78 -0.19 2.10
CA GLN A 118 17.18 1.21 2.27
C GLN A 118 16.56 1.90 3.51
N TYR A 119 15.46 1.36 4.06
CA TYR A 119 14.76 1.92 5.23
C TYR A 119 14.26 0.78 6.13
N PRO A 120 15.10 0.24 7.03
CA PRO A 120 14.70 -0.78 7.98
C PRO A 120 13.66 -0.17 8.93
N SER A 121 12.43 -0.70 8.90
CA SER A 121 11.41 -0.43 9.92
C SER A 121 11.95 -0.91 11.26
N ARG A 122 12.33 0.04 12.13
CA ARG A 122 12.71 -0.19 13.52
C ARG A 122 11.49 -0.48 14.39
#